data_AF-A0AAV3YNM7-F1
#
_entry.id   AF-A0AAV3YNM7-F1
#
_cell.length_a   1.000
_cell.length_b   1.000
_cell.length_c   1.000
_cell.angle_alpha   90.00
_cell.angle_beta   90.00
_cell.angle_gamma   90.00
#
_symmetry.space_group_name_H-M   'P 1'
#
loop_
_entity.id
_entity.type
_entity.pdbx_description
1 polymer ?
#
loop_
_entity_poly.entity_id
_entity_poly.type
_entity_poly.pdbx_seq_one_letter_code
_entity_poly.pdbx_strand_id
1 'polypeptide(L)'
;MVYREKSTGDYMSLLNALDGEDGVIEDCVHAPIELAFVLDSSSSIYPPDFETAKEFIQDFIKEYEIGPEHVRVSIITYGLGIYPEDGFNLTTFTDSIEIIEAIGNIPFRSGLYTATGEAIDYMRTVQLADDVVRPGADKVCIVITDGTSQEPDVTKIAAGEALGAQITMFAVGVGDRVNTDELINIAGGNESRTTRVDNYDKLKTIRESLLKETCTERLPPMIQSCGVTHPSDVVFVFDPTSLGLDFTAWTTSFISATISADDMEDGFQYGVVSGSCPDDAGFSLDAYSKVGDIKERLLYYDQSNLPNLVETLAIRGFTEEFGARSEAKKVAVIVTMTGQKDIVQRLELPVDGLMEQGVRVFIADPSGVSKQVGDAETLFSGSSNEVAEDLISKLCYT
;
A
#
# COMPACT_ATOMS: atom_id res chain seq x y z
N MET A 1 29.02 -0.70 58.32
CA MET A 1 29.98 -0.38 57.24
C MET A 1 29.17 0.19 56.09
N VAL A 2 29.52 1.40 55.66
CA VAL A 2 28.77 2.26 54.74
C VAL A 2 29.22 1.95 53.30
N TYR A 3 28.26 1.80 52.39
CA TYR A 3 28.48 1.72 50.94
C TYR A 3 29.01 3.06 50.41
N ARG A 4 30.00 3.03 49.51
CA ARG A 4 30.51 4.20 48.79
C ARG A 4 30.47 3.92 47.29
N GLU A 5 29.67 4.70 46.58
CA GLU A 5 29.62 4.78 45.12
C GLU A 5 30.94 5.30 44.53
N LYS A 6 31.28 4.84 43.32
CA LYS A 6 32.28 5.48 42.44
C LYS A 6 31.71 5.65 41.03
N SER A 7 31.27 6.88 40.78
CA SER A 7 31.56 7.76 39.62
C SER A 7 31.74 7.12 38.23
N THR A 8 30.76 7.40 37.37
CA THR A 8 30.62 7.19 35.91
C THR A 8 31.45 8.16 35.06
N GLY A 9 32.67 8.50 35.48
CA GLY A 9 33.45 9.59 34.89
C GLY A 9 34.40 9.22 33.72
N ASP A 10 34.51 7.95 33.32
CA ASP A 10 35.65 7.49 32.49
C ASP A 10 35.27 6.74 31.20
N TYR A 11 33.97 6.71 30.84
CA TYR A 11 33.52 6.11 29.57
C TYR A 11 33.41 7.12 28.42
N MET A 12 33.28 8.41 28.72
CA MET A 12 33.13 9.48 27.71
C MET A 12 34.46 10.03 27.17
N SER A 13 35.59 9.63 27.75
CA SER A 13 36.94 9.99 27.29
C SER A 13 37.48 9.02 26.22
N LEU A 14 36.94 7.79 26.16
CA LEU A 14 37.29 6.78 25.17
C LEU A 14 36.50 6.90 23.86
N LEU A 15 35.34 7.59 23.87
CA LEU A 15 34.54 7.84 22.66
C LEU A 15 35.06 9.01 21.81
N ASN A 16 35.98 9.83 22.32
CA ASN A 16 36.53 10.99 21.59
C ASN A 16 37.94 10.72 21.01
N ALA A 17 38.34 9.44 20.87
CA ALA A 17 39.66 9.06 20.38
C ALA A 17 39.68 8.19 19.12
N LEU A 18 38.55 8.05 18.42
CA LEU A 18 38.48 7.39 17.11
C LEU A 18 37.80 8.32 16.09
N ASP A 19 38.45 9.46 15.86
CA ASP A 19 38.15 10.33 14.73
C ASP A 19 39.40 10.31 13.83
N GLY A 20 39.36 9.47 12.79
CA GLY A 20 40.48 9.29 11.86
C GLY A 20 40.41 8.02 11.03
N GLU A 21 39.92 8.18 9.80
CA GLU A 21 40.20 7.37 8.59
C GLU A 21 40.14 5.83 8.71
N ASP A 22 38.95 5.27 8.50
CA ASP A 22 38.65 4.28 7.45
C ASP A 22 37.14 3.98 7.53
N GLY A 23 36.43 4.20 6.42
CA GLY A 23 34.97 4.02 6.34
C GLY A 23 34.60 2.55 6.41
N VAL A 24 34.47 2.02 7.62
CA VAL A 24 33.77 0.76 7.87
C VAL A 24 32.33 1.14 8.17
N ILE A 25 31.40 0.75 7.28
CA ILE A 25 29.97 0.80 7.57
C ILE A 25 29.78 0.00 8.86
N GLU A 26 29.33 0.67 9.94
CA GLU A 26 28.96 0.02 11.20
C GLU A 26 28.02 -1.14 10.84
N ASP A 27 28.38 -2.37 11.26
CA ASP A 27 27.78 -3.66 10.84
C ASP A 27 26.27 -3.59 10.54
N CYS A 28 25.80 -4.43 9.62
CA CYS A 28 24.37 -4.64 9.35
C CYS A 28 23.64 -5.21 10.61
N VAL A 29 23.40 -4.41 11.66
CA VAL A 29 22.97 -4.89 13.00
C VAL A 29 21.47 -5.22 13.09
N HIS A 30 20.85 -5.66 11.99
CA HIS A 30 19.40 -5.82 11.88
C HIS A 30 18.99 -7.27 11.65
N ALA A 31 17.68 -7.50 11.50
CA ALA A 31 17.11 -8.83 11.28
C ALA A 31 17.79 -9.51 10.07
N PRO A 32 17.78 -10.86 10.00
CA PRO A 32 18.34 -11.56 8.84
C PRO A 32 17.72 -11.04 7.54
N ILE A 33 18.49 -10.94 6.46
CA ILE A 33 18.01 -10.38 5.18
C ILE A 33 17.90 -11.48 4.13
N GLU A 34 16.82 -11.45 3.35
CA GLU A 34 16.63 -12.19 2.12
C GLU A 34 16.78 -11.21 0.95
N LEU A 35 17.95 -11.19 0.31
CA LEU A 35 18.32 -10.22 -0.71
C LEU A 35 18.20 -10.83 -2.11
N ALA A 36 17.24 -10.38 -2.90
CA ALA A 36 17.07 -10.79 -4.29
C ALA A 36 17.59 -9.71 -5.25
N PHE A 37 18.27 -10.16 -6.31
CA PHE A 37 18.60 -9.33 -7.46
C PHE A 37 17.79 -9.75 -8.69
N VAL A 38 17.22 -8.78 -9.38
CA VAL A 38 16.57 -8.97 -10.68
C VAL A 38 17.37 -8.18 -11.71
N LEU A 39 18.13 -8.87 -12.54
CA LEU A 39 19.10 -8.27 -13.44
C LEU A 39 18.63 -8.35 -14.89
N ASP A 40 18.49 -7.19 -15.51
CA ASP A 40 18.13 -7.07 -16.92
C ASP A 40 19.24 -7.61 -17.82
N SER A 41 18.88 -8.54 -18.71
CA SER A 41 19.71 -9.16 -19.73
C SER A 41 19.10 -8.98 -21.13
N SER A 42 18.32 -7.92 -21.32
CA SER A 42 17.74 -7.55 -22.61
C SER A 42 18.80 -7.04 -23.60
N SER A 43 18.42 -7.02 -24.87
CA SER A 43 19.28 -6.69 -26.01
C SER A 43 19.61 -5.20 -26.13
N SER A 44 18.99 -4.33 -25.32
CA SER A 44 19.35 -2.92 -25.24
C SER A 44 20.64 -2.68 -24.45
N ILE A 45 21.05 -3.64 -23.62
CA ILE A 45 22.28 -3.60 -22.82
C ILE A 45 23.46 -4.12 -23.65
N TYR A 46 24.59 -3.41 -23.59
CA TYR A 46 25.82 -3.85 -24.25
C TYR A 46 26.52 -4.93 -23.39
N PRO A 47 27.09 -6.02 -23.97
CA PRO A 47 27.64 -7.11 -23.13
C PRO A 47 28.67 -6.68 -22.08
N PRO A 48 29.62 -5.76 -22.34
CA PRO A 48 30.50 -5.20 -21.31
C PRO A 48 29.77 -4.45 -20.18
N ASP A 49 28.64 -3.80 -20.49
CA ASP A 49 27.81 -3.13 -19.48
C ASP A 49 27.14 -4.16 -18.55
N PHE A 50 26.69 -5.28 -19.11
CA PHE A 50 26.18 -6.41 -18.32
C PHE A 50 27.25 -7.00 -17.40
N GLU A 51 28.49 -7.15 -17.88
CA GLU A 51 29.62 -7.55 -17.02
C GLU A 51 29.85 -6.55 -15.88
N THR A 52 29.79 -5.24 -16.18
CA THR A 52 29.93 -4.18 -15.17
C THR A 52 28.80 -4.22 -14.13
N ALA A 53 27.57 -4.58 -14.54
CA ALA A 53 26.47 -4.80 -13.61
C ALA A 53 26.72 -5.99 -12.67
N LYS A 54 27.24 -7.11 -13.20
CA LYS A 54 27.62 -8.27 -12.38
C LYS A 54 28.74 -7.92 -11.39
N GLU A 55 29.77 -7.20 -11.83
CA GLU A 55 30.86 -6.73 -10.97
C GLU A 55 30.33 -5.84 -9.84
N PHE A 56 29.39 -4.93 -10.14
CA PHE A 56 28.72 -4.13 -9.14
C PHE A 56 28.00 -4.99 -8.08
N ILE A 57 27.21 -5.98 -8.50
CA ILE A 57 26.50 -6.89 -7.57
C ILE A 57 27.52 -7.67 -6.72
N GLN A 58 28.59 -8.19 -7.34
CA GLN A 58 29.66 -8.90 -6.62
C GLN A 58 30.31 -8.01 -5.56
N ASP A 59 30.63 -6.76 -5.89
CA ASP A 59 31.21 -5.80 -4.96
C ASP A 59 30.22 -5.37 -3.87
N PHE A 60 28.94 -5.25 -4.19
CA PHE A 60 27.89 -4.94 -3.23
C PHE A 60 27.71 -6.06 -2.20
N ILE A 61 27.74 -7.32 -2.64
CA ILE A 61 27.59 -8.50 -1.76
C ILE A 61 28.78 -8.65 -0.79
N LYS A 62 29.99 -8.22 -1.17
CA LYS A 62 31.18 -8.29 -0.29
C LYS A 62 31.04 -7.48 0.99
N GLU A 63 30.14 -6.48 0.98
CA GLU A 63 29.89 -5.60 2.13
C GLU A 63 28.89 -6.21 3.12
N TYR A 64 28.28 -7.37 2.79
CA TYR A 64 27.38 -8.11 3.66
C TYR A 64 28.06 -9.29 4.35
N GLU A 65 27.64 -9.55 5.59
CA GLU A 65 27.88 -10.85 6.23
C GLU A 65 26.94 -11.90 5.61
N ILE A 66 27.44 -12.62 4.60
CA ILE A 66 26.70 -13.72 3.97
C ILE A 66 26.71 -14.95 4.85
N GLY A 67 25.54 -15.52 5.07
CA GLY A 67 25.42 -16.78 5.77
C GLY A 67 23.98 -17.16 6.11
N PRO A 68 23.76 -18.41 6.54
CA PRO A 68 22.42 -18.94 6.82
C PRO A 68 21.70 -18.24 7.99
N GLU A 69 22.42 -17.51 8.85
CA GLU A 69 21.88 -16.75 9.98
C GLU A 69 21.85 -15.24 9.73
N HIS A 70 22.50 -14.75 8.66
CA HIS A 70 22.67 -13.33 8.35
C HIS A 70 21.98 -13.02 7.01
N VAL A 71 22.72 -12.69 5.96
CA VAL A 71 22.15 -12.40 4.64
C VAL A 71 22.21 -13.63 3.73
N ARG A 72 21.09 -13.97 3.12
CA ARG A 72 21.00 -14.94 2.01
C ARG A 72 20.68 -14.19 0.72
N VAL A 73 21.26 -14.65 -0.39
CA VAL A 73 21.16 -13.95 -1.67
C VAL A 73 20.55 -14.86 -2.73
N SER A 74 19.66 -14.29 -3.54
CA SER A 74 19.18 -14.89 -4.78
C SER A 74 19.38 -13.92 -5.94
N ILE A 75 19.45 -14.46 -7.15
CA ILE A 75 19.49 -13.64 -8.37
C ILE A 75 18.73 -14.35 -9.48
N ILE A 76 18.03 -13.57 -10.29
CA ILE A 76 17.54 -13.98 -11.61
C ILE A 76 17.99 -12.97 -12.67
N THR A 77 18.07 -13.44 -13.91
CA THR A 77 18.16 -12.58 -15.08
C THR A 77 16.90 -12.70 -15.93
N TYR A 78 16.60 -11.64 -16.69
CA TYR A 78 15.43 -11.61 -17.56
C TYR A 78 15.68 -10.86 -18.86
N GLY A 79 14.76 -11.00 -19.82
CA GLY A 79 14.79 -10.35 -21.11
C GLY A 79 13.54 -10.72 -21.91
N LEU A 80 13.67 -11.67 -22.85
CA LEU A 80 12.50 -12.22 -23.57
C LEU A 80 11.49 -12.90 -22.64
N GLY A 81 11.98 -13.37 -21.50
CA GLY A 81 11.26 -13.93 -20.36
C GLY A 81 12.26 -14.06 -19.23
N ILE A 82 11.96 -14.89 -18.24
CA ILE A 82 12.88 -15.21 -17.14
C ILE A 82 13.90 -16.29 -17.54
N TYR A 83 15.12 -16.22 -17.00
CA TYR A 83 16.17 -17.24 -17.17
C TYR A 83 16.60 -17.85 -15.82
N PRO A 84 15.76 -18.64 -15.14
CA PRO A 84 16.07 -19.19 -13.83
C PRO A 84 17.33 -20.06 -13.80
N GLU A 85 17.66 -20.72 -14.91
CA GLU A 85 18.83 -21.58 -15.01
C GLU A 85 20.16 -20.82 -14.97
N ASP A 86 20.13 -19.51 -15.22
CA ASP A 86 21.29 -18.63 -15.15
C ASP A 86 21.48 -18.05 -13.75
N GLY A 87 20.45 -18.10 -12.90
CA GLY A 87 20.46 -17.56 -11.54
C GLY A 87 20.54 -18.63 -10.46
N PHE A 88 20.26 -18.23 -9.22
CA PHE A 88 20.18 -19.14 -8.08
C PHE A 88 19.28 -18.58 -6.98
N ASN A 89 18.81 -19.47 -6.10
CA ASN A 89 17.87 -19.14 -5.02
C ASN A 89 18.59 -18.93 -3.68
N LEU A 90 17.87 -18.39 -2.68
CA LEU A 90 18.38 -18.06 -1.34
C LEU A 90 19.10 -19.22 -0.62
N THR A 91 18.74 -20.47 -0.95
CA THR A 91 19.29 -21.67 -0.31
C THR A 91 20.33 -22.40 -1.13
N THR A 92 20.69 -21.90 -2.32
CA THR A 92 21.61 -22.58 -3.23
C THR A 92 23.05 -22.52 -2.72
N PHE A 93 23.48 -21.35 -2.26
CA PHE A 93 24.83 -21.10 -1.76
C PHE A 93 24.76 -20.51 -0.36
N THR A 94 25.78 -20.78 0.46
CA THR A 94 25.86 -20.26 1.84
C THR A 94 27.16 -19.49 2.12
N ASP A 95 28.05 -19.44 1.14
CA ASP A 95 29.37 -18.81 1.22
C ASP A 95 29.47 -17.66 0.20
N SER A 96 30.03 -16.53 0.63
CA SER A 96 30.13 -15.34 -0.23
C SER A 96 31.03 -15.56 -1.45
N ILE A 97 32.05 -16.42 -1.36
CA ILE A 97 32.95 -16.72 -2.49
C ILE A 97 32.19 -17.50 -3.56
N GLU A 98 31.40 -18.51 -3.16
CA GLU A 98 30.56 -19.28 -4.09
C GLU A 98 29.52 -18.40 -4.78
N ILE A 99 28.88 -17.49 -4.05
CA ILE A 99 27.91 -16.53 -4.59
C ILE A 99 28.57 -15.58 -5.60
N ILE A 100 29.72 -15.00 -5.25
CA ILE A 100 30.47 -14.10 -6.13
C ILE A 100 30.90 -14.84 -7.41
N GLU A 101 31.41 -16.06 -7.30
CA GLU A 101 31.79 -16.88 -8.46
C GLU A 101 30.57 -17.22 -9.34
N ALA A 102 29.45 -17.61 -8.72
CA ALA A 102 28.21 -17.92 -9.43
C ALA A 102 27.69 -16.70 -10.22
N ILE A 103 27.69 -15.52 -9.60
CA ILE A 103 27.30 -14.26 -10.26
C ILE A 103 28.22 -13.97 -11.45
N GLY A 104 29.54 -14.10 -11.28
CA GLY A 104 30.48 -13.85 -12.37
C GLY A 104 30.24 -14.73 -13.60
N ASN A 105 29.74 -15.95 -13.39
CA ASN A 105 29.47 -16.94 -14.45
C ASN A 105 28.09 -16.80 -15.13
N ILE A 106 27.24 -15.86 -14.69
CA ILE A 106 25.93 -15.63 -15.30
C ILE A 106 26.10 -15.17 -16.76
N PRO A 107 25.50 -15.87 -17.75
CA PRO A 107 25.62 -15.51 -19.16
C PRO A 107 24.72 -14.33 -19.53
N PHE A 108 25.19 -13.46 -20.41
CA PHE A 108 24.35 -12.46 -21.06
C PHE A 108 23.51 -13.11 -22.17
N ARG A 109 22.17 -13.04 -22.05
CA ARG A 109 21.23 -13.68 -22.99
C ARG A 109 20.78 -12.78 -24.13
N SER A 110 20.95 -11.46 -24.04
CA SER A 110 20.52 -10.49 -25.06
C SER A 110 19.05 -10.70 -25.49
N GLY A 111 18.13 -10.76 -24.53
CA GLY A 111 16.71 -10.95 -24.79
C GLY A 111 16.10 -9.83 -25.65
N LEU A 112 15.31 -10.17 -26.67
CA LEU A 112 14.68 -9.17 -27.55
C LEU A 112 13.45 -8.46 -26.94
N TYR A 113 13.15 -8.78 -25.68
CA TYR A 113 12.11 -8.13 -24.89
C TYR A 113 12.66 -7.72 -23.52
N THR A 114 11.92 -6.91 -22.77
CA THR A 114 12.24 -6.54 -21.38
C THR A 114 11.04 -6.84 -20.49
N ALA A 115 10.90 -8.12 -20.10
CA ALA A 115 9.82 -8.65 -19.28
C ALA A 115 10.03 -8.39 -17.77
N THR A 116 10.05 -7.13 -17.37
CA THR A 116 10.33 -6.74 -15.97
C THR A 116 9.25 -7.22 -15.00
N GLY A 117 7.98 -7.18 -15.42
CA GLY A 117 6.86 -7.61 -14.58
C GLY A 117 6.90 -9.11 -14.30
N GLU A 118 7.16 -9.93 -15.32
CA GLU A 118 7.35 -11.38 -15.15
C GLU A 118 8.52 -11.70 -14.22
N ALA A 119 9.62 -10.94 -14.31
CA ALA A 119 10.79 -11.15 -13.46
C ALA A 119 10.51 -10.82 -11.98
N ILE A 120 9.80 -9.71 -11.71
CA ILE A 120 9.37 -9.34 -10.35
C ILE A 120 8.41 -10.39 -9.80
N ASP A 121 7.46 -10.88 -10.60
CA ASP A 121 6.53 -11.91 -10.15
C ASP A 121 7.24 -13.24 -9.84
N TYR A 122 8.20 -13.66 -10.66
CA TYR A 122 9.01 -14.83 -10.36
C TYR A 122 9.82 -14.67 -9.07
N MET A 123 10.47 -13.51 -8.88
CA MET A 123 11.19 -13.20 -7.66
C MET A 123 10.27 -13.32 -6.43
N ARG A 124 9.08 -12.72 -6.49
CA ARG A 124 8.09 -12.74 -5.40
C ARG A 124 7.57 -14.14 -5.10
N THR A 125 7.22 -14.92 -6.12
CA THR A 125 6.52 -16.20 -5.98
C THR A 125 7.44 -17.41 -5.85
N VAL A 126 8.73 -17.26 -6.18
CA VAL A 126 9.71 -18.37 -6.15
C VAL A 126 10.90 -18.06 -5.26
N GLN A 127 11.54 -16.89 -5.41
CA GLN A 127 12.77 -16.60 -4.67
C GLN A 127 12.50 -16.09 -3.25
N LEU A 128 11.50 -15.20 -3.10
CA LEU A 128 11.11 -14.58 -1.83
C LEU A 128 9.72 -15.04 -1.35
N ALA A 129 9.30 -16.23 -1.78
CA ALA A 129 8.05 -16.84 -1.32
C ALA A 129 8.08 -17.12 0.19
N ASP A 130 6.92 -17.04 0.85
CA ASP A 130 6.81 -17.17 2.31
C ASP A 130 7.25 -18.54 2.86
N ASP A 131 7.21 -19.59 2.02
CA ASP A 131 7.70 -20.93 2.37
C ASP A 131 9.23 -21.12 2.14
N VAL A 132 9.88 -20.15 1.49
CA VAL A 132 11.33 -20.14 1.21
C VAL A 132 12.09 -19.20 2.16
N VAL A 133 11.48 -18.06 2.51
CA VAL A 133 12.11 -17.04 3.35
C VAL A 133 12.13 -17.43 4.83
N ARG A 134 13.11 -16.91 5.59
CA ARG A 134 13.16 -17.15 7.04
C ARG A 134 12.10 -16.29 7.75
N PRO A 135 11.43 -16.83 8.79
CA PRO A 135 10.53 -16.03 9.61
C PRO A 135 11.23 -14.83 10.22
N GLY A 136 10.63 -13.64 10.06
CA GLY A 136 11.15 -12.39 10.61
C GLY A 136 12.37 -11.84 9.87
N ALA A 137 12.74 -12.40 8.71
CA ALA A 137 13.77 -11.83 7.86
C ALA A 137 13.19 -10.72 6.96
N ASP A 138 13.97 -9.65 6.76
CA ASP A 138 13.61 -8.57 5.86
C ASP A 138 13.76 -9.04 4.41
N LYS A 139 12.72 -8.85 3.60
CA LYS A 139 12.70 -9.23 2.17
C LYS A 139 13.05 -8.01 1.32
N VAL A 140 14.17 -8.07 0.61
CA VAL A 140 14.69 -6.95 -0.19
C VAL A 140 14.91 -7.41 -1.62
N CYS A 141 14.44 -6.63 -2.59
CA CYS A 141 14.70 -6.86 -4.00
C CYS A 141 15.32 -5.61 -4.63
N ILE A 142 16.43 -5.80 -5.36
CA ILE A 142 17.08 -4.76 -6.14
C ILE A 142 16.97 -5.13 -7.62
N VAL A 143 16.24 -4.32 -8.38
CA VAL A 143 16.11 -4.46 -9.84
C VAL A 143 17.12 -3.54 -10.51
N ILE A 144 17.95 -4.08 -11.40
CA ILE A 144 18.92 -3.31 -12.19
C ILE A 144 18.53 -3.43 -13.66
N THR A 145 18.21 -2.29 -14.29
CA THR A 145 17.70 -2.22 -15.68
C THR A 145 18.14 -0.93 -16.36
N ASP A 146 18.09 -0.87 -17.69
CA ASP A 146 18.20 0.39 -18.45
C ASP A 146 16.84 1.11 -18.62
N GLY A 147 15.80 0.59 -17.95
CA GLY A 147 14.62 1.33 -17.51
C GLY A 147 13.46 1.42 -18.50
N THR A 148 13.38 0.55 -19.51
CA THR A 148 12.21 0.49 -20.40
C THR A 148 11.64 -0.93 -20.46
N SER A 149 10.74 -1.26 -19.53
CA SER A 149 9.88 -2.43 -19.68
C SER A 149 8.97 -2.27 -20.90
N GLN A 150 8.68 -3.39 -21.55
CA GLN A 150 7.67 -3.45 -22.62
C GLN A 150 6.30 -3.87 -22.10
N GLU A 151 6.17 -4.04 -20.78
CA GLU A 151 4.95 -4.41 -20.06
C GLU A 151 4.74 -3.55 -18.78
N PRO A 152 4.73 -2.21 -18.86
CA PRO A 152 4.72 -1.33 -17.69
C PRO A 152 3.52 -1.54 -16.75
N ASP A 153 2.34 -1.87 -17.29
CA ASP A 153 1.16 -2.18 -16.46
C ASP A 153 1.36 -3.48 -15.66
N VAL A 154 2.01 -4.48 -16.26
CA VAL A 154 2.35 -5.75 -15.58
C VAL A 154 3.45 -5.49 -14.55
N THR A 155 4.46 -4.68 -14.87
CA THR A 155 5.47 -4.24 -13.89
C THR A 155 4.80 -3.64 -12.65
N LYS A 156 3.88 -2.69 -12.86
CA LYS A 156 3.20 -1.99 -11.76
C LYS A 156 2.38 -2.95 -10.89
N ILE A 157 1.65 -3.87 -11.50
CA ILE A 157 0.86 -4.88 -10.76
C ILE A 157 1.80 -5.80 -9.96
N ALA A 158 2.83 -6.36 -10.60
CA ALA A 158 3.76 -7.28 -9.97
C ALA A 158 4.53 -6.63 -8.81
N ALA A 159 4.96 -5.37 -8.96
CA ALA A 159 5.59 -4.61 -7.90
C ALA A 159 4.63 -4.33 -6.73
N GLY A 160 3.37 -3.99 -7.02
CA GLY A 160 2.33 -3.83 -5.99
C GLY A 160 2.07 -5.13 -5.22
N GLU A 161 2.03 -6.27 -5.91
CA GLU A 161 1.92 -7.58 -5.26
C GLU A 161 3.16 -7.95 -4.44
N ALA A 162 4.36 -7.57 -4.90
CA ALA A 162 5.60 -7.75 -4.13
C ALA A 162 5.60 -6.90 -2.85
N LEU A 163 5.12 -5.65 -2.93
CA LEU A 163 4.89 -4.80 -1.76
C LEU A 163 3.88 -5.41 -0.79
N GLY A 164 2.75 -5.91 -1.27
CA GLY A 164 1.75 -6.61 -0.45
C GLY A 164 2.31 -7.87 0.21
N ALA A 165 3.28 -8.52 -0.44
CA ALA A 165 4.07 -9.61 0.14
C ALA A 165 5.20 -9.12 1.07
N GLN A 166 5.25 -7.86 1.48
CA GLN A 166 6.26 -7.27 2.36
C GLN A 166 7.68 -7.34 1.79
N ILE A 167 7.83 -7.24 0.46
CA ILE A 167 9.13 -7.16 -0.22
C ILE A 167 9.46 -5.68 -0.46
N THR A 168 10.58 -5.22 0.06
CA THR A 168 11.12 -3.88 -0.18
C THR A 168 11.80 -3.82 -1.54
N MET A 169 11.19 -3.09 -2.47
CA MET A 169 11.69 -2.94 -3.84
C MET A 169 12.59 -1.71 -3.99
N PHE A 170 13.75 -1.89 -4.61
CA PHE A 170 14.65 -0.83 -5.08
C PHE A 170 14.82 -0.93 -6.59
N ALA A 171 14.78 0.22 -7.27
CA ALA A 171 14.92 0.29 -8.72
C ALA A 171 16.19 1.08 -9.08
N VAL A 172 17.14 0.43 -9.74
CA VAL A 172 18.37 1.04 -10.24
C VAL A 172 18.28 1.12 -11.77
N GLY A 173 18.07 2.33 -12.27
CA GLY A 173 18.08 2.64 -13.69
C GLY A 173 19.45 3.10 -14.17
N VAL A 174 19.93 2.52 -15.26
CA VAL A 174 21.24 2.85 -15.84
C VAL A 174 21.09 3.44 -17.24
N GLY A 175 21.63 4.65 -17.44
CA GLY A 175 21.70 5.29 -18.75
C GLY A 175 20.68 6.41 -18.98
N ASP A 176 20.74 6.97 -20.19
CA ASP A 176 19.91 8.09 -20.62
C ASP A 176 18.50 7.71 -21.07
N ARG A 177 18.27 6.41 -21.30
CA ARG A 177 17.01 5.86 -21.83
C ARG A 177 16.06 5.37 -20.74
N VAL A 178 16.48 5.49 -19.49
CA VAL A 178 15.71 5.11 -18.31
C VAL A 178 14.42 5.92 -18.26
N ASN A 179 13.29 5.23 -18.20
CA ASN A 179 12.00 5.84 -17.92
C ASN A 179 11.82 5.96 -16.39
N THR A 180 11.72 7.19 -15.88
CA THR A 180 11.54 7.45 -14.45
C THR A 180 10.24 6.83 -13.92
N ASP A 181 9.14 6.90 -14.68
CA ASP A 181 7.86 6.31 -14.26
C ASP A 181 7.96 4.79 -14.13
N GLU A 182 8.77 4.15 -14.98
CA GLU A 182 9.03 2.72 -14.89
C GLU A 182 9.82 2.37 -13.63
N LEU A 183 10.86 3.15 -13.28
CA LEU A 183 11.57 2.94 -12.02
C LEU A 183 10.67 3.12 -10.81
N ILE A 184 9.79 4.12 -10.85
CA ILE A 184 8.80 4.36 -9.78
C ILE A 184 7.84 3.17 -9.70
N ASN A 185 7.36 2.63 -10.83
CA ASN A 185 6.53 1.43 -10.84
C ASN A 185 7.26 0.23 -10.23
N ILE A 186 8.52 -0.02 -10.60
CA ILE A 186 9.34 -1.10 -10.04
C ILE A 186 9.51 -0.92 -8.52
N ALA A 187 9.76 0.30 -8.06
CA ALA A 187 9.87 0.65 -6.65
C ALA A 187 8.50 0.72 -5.92
N GLY A 188 7.42 0.28 -6.56
CA GLY A 188 6.08 0.21 -5.97
C GLY A 188 5.49 1.58 -5.64
N GLY A 189 5.81 2.60 -6.45
CA GLY A 189 5.36 3.97 -6.27
C GLY A 189 6.27 4.83 -5.39
N ASN A 190 7.32 4.27 -4.79
CA ASN A 190 8.21 5.02 -3.91
C ASN A 190 9.41 5.63 -4.65
N GLU A 191 9.33 6.92 -4.96
CA GLU A 191 10.42 7.68 -5.60
C GLU A 191 11.74 7.64 -4.82
N SER A 192 11.71 7.58 -3.49
CA SER A 192 12.93 7.61 -2.67
C SER A 192 13.78 6.34 -2.80
N ARG A 193 13.25 5.28 -3.42
CA ARG A 193 13.94 4.01 -3.67
C ARG A 193 14.29 3.79 -5.14
N THR A 194 14.17 4.86 -5.92
CA THR A 194 14.64 4.90 -7.29
C THR A 194 16.01 5.55 -7.32
N THR A 195 16.96 4.90 -7.97
CA THR A 195 18.29 5.45 -8.20
C THR A 195 18.58 5.42 -9.69
N ARG A 196 19.05 6.54 -10.23
CA ARG A 196 19.49 6.63 -11.61
C ARG A 196 20.97 6.96 -11.68
N VAL A 197 21.68 6.25 -12.54
CA VAL A 197 23.08 6.52 -12.87
C VAL A 197 23.27 6.70 -14.36
N ASP A 198 24.24 7.52 -14.76
CA ASP A 198 24.43 7.90 -16.17
C ASP A 198 24.89 6.73 -17.06
N ASN A 199 25.60 5.75 -16.50
CA ASN A 199 26.08 4.55 -17.18
C ASN A 199 26.54 3.50 -16.17
N TYR A 200 26.88 2.30 -16.66
CA TYR A 200 27.21 1.16 -15.80
C TYR A 200 28.48 1.40 -14.96
N ASP A 201 29.48 2.14 -15.46
CA ASP A 201 30.67 2.50 -14.67
C ASP A 201 30.34 3.34 -13.42
N LYS A 202 29.17 3.98 -13.40
CA LYS A 202 28.68 4.80 -12.28
C LYS A 202 27.90 4.01 -11.25
N LEU A 203 27.57 2.74 -11.48
CA LEU A 203 26.92 1.89 -10.45
C LEU A 203 27.73 1.86 -9.14
N LYS A 204 29.07 1.88 -9.22
CA LYS A 204 29.92 1.96 -8.02
C LYS A 204 29.70 3.20 -7.15
N THR A 205 29.16 4.29 -7.69
CA THR A 205 28.95 5.54 -6.93
C THR A 205 27.72 5.49 -6.03
N ILE A 206 26.80 4.54 -6.28
CA ILE A 206 25.56 4.38 -5.50
C ILE A 206 25.67 3.25 -4.49
N ARG A 207 26.81 2.55 -4.45
CA ARG A 207 27.03 1.39 -3.58
C ARG A 207 26.80 1.73 -2.11
N GLU A 208 27.47 2.77 -1.60
CA GLU A 208 27.38 3.15 -0.18
C GLU A 208 25.99 3.63 0.21
N SER A 209 25.32 4.42 -0.64
CA SER A 209 23.96 4.89 -0.36
C SER A 209 22.96 3.73 -0.39
N LEU A 210 23.06 2.87 -1.40
CA LEU A 210 22.17 1.71 -1.53
C LEU A 210 22.37 0.74 -0.37
N LEU A 211 23.61 0.48 0.05
CA LEU A 211 23.90 -0.31 1.26
C LEU A 211 23.24 0.28 2.49
N LYS A 212 23.38 1.59 2.71
CA LYS A 212 22.76 2.25 3.87
C LYS A 212 21.24 2.07 3.90
N GLU A 213 20.61 2.19 2.73
CA GLU A 213 19.14 2.03 2.57
C GLU A 213 18.68 0.58 2.72
N THR A 214 19.51 -0.40 2.36
CA THR A 214 19.16 -1.83 2.41
C THR A 214 19.62 -2.53 3.71
N CYS A 215 20.46 -1.88 4.53
CA CYS A 215 21.19 -2.52 5.64
C CYS A 215 21.08 -1.79 7.00
N THR A 216 21.00 -0.45 7.01
CA THR A 216 21.21 0.35 8.25
C THR A 216 19.91 0.90 8.83
N GLU A 217 18.92 1.20 7.99
CA GLU A 217 17.57 1.43 8.48
C GLU A 217 16.91 0.06 8.62
N ARG A 218 16.40 -0.28 9.81
CA ARG A 218 15.37 -1.33 9.93
C ARG A 218 14.34 -0.97 8.89
N LEU A 219 14.30 -1.70 7.76
CA LEU A 219 13.31 -1.46 6.74
C LEU A 219 12.00 -1.56 7.50
N PRO A 220 11.28 -0.45 7.72
CA PRO A 220 10.01 -0.55 8.38
C PRO A 220 9.22 -1.56 7.54
N PRO A 221 8.55 -2.55 8.12
CA PRO A 221 7.57 -3.30 7.36
C PRO A 221 6.76 -2.26 6.59
N MET A 222 6.77 -2.35 5.26
CA MET A 222 6.18 -1.32 4.42
C MET A 222 4.67 -1.32 4.63
N ILE A 223 4.27 -0.52 5.60
CA ILE A 223 2.97 0.07 5.67
C ILE A 223 3.30 1.56 5.74
N GLN A 224 3.56 2.19 4.59
CA GLN A 224 2.97 3.51 4.48
C GLN A 224 1.49 3.19 4.39
N SER A 225 0.77 3.41 5.50
CA SER A 225 -0.63 3.03 5.56
C SER A 225 -1.33 3.61 4.35
N CYS A 226 -2.34 2.90 3.86
CA CYS A 226 -3.18 3.37 2.78
C CYS A 226 -3.64 4.82 2.98
N GLY A 227 -3.92 5.24 4.21
CA GLY A 227 -4.34 6.62 4.49
C GLY A 227 -3.19 7.63 4.50
N VAL A 228 -1.92 7.24 4.62
CA VAL A 228 -0.79 8.15 4.40
C VAL A 228 -0.63 8.48 2.92
N THR A 229 -0.77 7.48 2.04
CA THR A 229 -0.69 7.69 0.58
C THR A 229 -1.96 8.32 0.01
N HIS A 230 -3.11 8.00 0.60
CA HIS A 230 -4.43 8.47 0.17
C HIS A 230 -5.26 8.97 1.36
N PRO A 231 -4.89 10.11 1.98
CA PRO A 231 -5.64 10.63 3.11
C PRO A 231 -7.09 10.83 2.73
N SER A 232 -8.01 10.31 3.53
CA SER A 232 -9.44 10.31 3.22
C SER A 232 -10.29 10.64 4.45
N ASP A 233 -11.34 11.42 4.23
CA ASP A 233 -12.37 11.68 5.22
C ASP A 233 -13.61 10.86 4.84
N VAL A 234 -13.91 9.84 5.65
CA VAL A 234 -14.95 8.84 5.39
C VAL A 234 -16.14 9.09 6.30
N VAL A 235 -17.31 9.37 5.72
CA VAL A 235 -18.55 9.57 6.47
C VAL A 235 -19.53 8.45 6.19
N PHE A 236 -19.91 7.70 7.23
CA PHE A 236 -20.95 6.68 7.16
C PHE A 236 -22.33 7.29 7.39
N VAL A 237 -23.27 7.03 6.49
CA VAL A 237 -24.64 7.56 6.56
C VAL A 237 -25.65 6.43 6.59
N PHE A 238 -26.49 6.39 7.61
CA PHE A 238 -27.54 5.36 7.72
C PHE A 238 -28.72 5.81 8.57
N ASP A 239 -29.89 5.25 8.28
CA ASP A 239 -31.12 5.46 9.05
C ASP A 239 -31.47 4.16 9.81
N PRO A 240 -31.23 4.09 11.14
CA PRO A 240 -31.52 2.91 11.94
C PRO A 240 -32.98 2.46 11.90
N THR A 241 -33.93 3.38 11.73
CA THR A 241 -35.36 3.03 11.72
C THR A 241 -35.73 2.29 10.44
N SER A 242 -35.15 2.72 9.32
CA SER A 242 -35.34 2.05 8.03
C SER A 242 -34.63 0.71 7.96
N LEU A 243 -33.45 0.60 8.58
CA LEU A 243 -32.67 -0.64 8.64
C LEU A 243 -33.26 -1.69 9.60
N GLY A 244 -33.87 -1.24 10.71
CA GLY A 244 -34.24 -2.12 11.81
C GLY A 244 -33.03 -2.59 12.61
N LEU A 245 -33.29 -3.32 13.71
CA LEU A 245 -32.26 -3.66 14.70
C LEU A 245 -31.12 -4.51 14.11
N ASP A 246 -31.45 -5.56 13.38
CA ASP A 246 -30.48 -6.54 12.89
C ASP A 246 -29.52 -5.91 11.87
N PHE A 247 -30.06 -5.16 10.90
CA PHE A 247 -29.22 -4.48 9.92
C PHE A 247 -28.49 -3.26 10.48
N THR A 248 -29.03 -2.60 11.50
CA THR A 248 -28.27 -1.58 12.24
C THR A 248 -27.08 -2.20 12.96
N ALA A 249 -27.24 -3.38 13.58
CA ALA A 249 -26.15 -4.11 14.22
C ALA A 249 -25.11 -4.60 13.19
N TRP A 250 -25.57 -5.02 12.02
CA TRP A 250 -24.68 -5.31 10.89
C TRP A 250 -23.89 -4.06 10.47
N THR A 251 -24.55 -2.91 10.35
CA THR A 251 -23.92 -1.63 9.95
C THR A 251 -22.84 -1.22 10.94
N THR A 252 -23.11 -1.30 12.24
CA THR A 252 -22.09 -0.96 13.25
C THR A 252 -20.94 -1.95 13.26
N SER A 253 -21.19 -3.23 12.98
CA SER A 253 -20.14 -4.25 12.83
C SER A 253 -19.28 -3.99 11.59
N PHE A 254 -19.89 -3.57 10.48
CA PHE A 254 -19.21 -3.20 9.25
C PHE A 254 -18.31 -1.97 9.45
N ILE A 255 -18.83 -0.93 10.08
CA ILE A 255 -18.05 0.26 10.44
C ILE A 255 -16.89 -0.14 11.36
N SER A 256 -17.16 -0.95 12.39
CA SER A 256 -16.13 -1.41 13.33
C SER A 256 -15.04 -2.21 12.64
N ALA A 257 -15.39 -3.12 11.74
CA ALA A 257 -14.43 -3.92 10.98
C ALA A 257 -13.57 -3.03 10.06
N THR A 258 -14.18 -2.03 9.42
CA THR A 258 -13.50 -1.10 8.54
C THR A 258 -12.46 -0.27 9.30
N ILE A 259 -12.85 0.35 10.42
CA ILE A 259 -11.96 1.26 11.16
C ILE A 259 -10.93 0.52 12.03
N SER A 260 -11.08 -0.80 12.21
CA SER A 260 -10.13 -1.62 12.98
C SER A 260 -9.10 -2.32 12.10
N ALA A 261 -9.15 -2.13 10.78
CA ALA A 261 -8.16 -2.68 9.88
C ALA A 261 -6.85 -1.88 9.97
N ASP A 262 -5.71 -2.57 9.98
CA ASP A 262 -4.38 -1.95 10.09
C ASP A 262 -4.14 -0.91 8.96
N ASP A 263 -4.63 -1.19 7.74
CA ASP A 263 -4.56 -0.27 6.58
C ASP A 263 -5.26 1.08 6.82
N MET A 264 -6.20 1.11 7.77
CA MET A 264 -7.11 2.23 8.04
C MET A 264 -6.68 3.05 9.27
N GLU A 265 -5.59 2.68 9.95
CA GLU A 265 -5.15 3.33 11.20
C GLU A 265 -4.65 4.77 10.98
N ASP A 266 -3.73 4.97 10.03
CA ASP A 266 -3.10 6.26 9.77
C ASP A 266 -3.71 6.98 8.56
N GLY A 267 -3.91 8.30 8.67
CA GLY A 267 -4.27 9.19 7.55
C GLY A 267 -5.76 9.25 7.19
N PHE A 268 -6.61 8.46 7.86
CA PHE A 268 -8.07 8.54 7.75
C PHE A 268 -8.70 9.38 8.86
N GLN A 269 -9.85 10.00 8.54
CA GLN A 269 -10.76 10.56 9.54
C GLN A 269 -12.18 10.05 9.28
N TYR A 270 -12.93 9.82 10.36
CA TYR A 270 -14.23 9.18 10.29
C TYR A 270 -15.34 10.07 10.85
N GLY A 271 -16.45 10.12 10.13
CA GLY A 271 -17.71 10.72 10.56
C GLY A 271 -18.86 9.74 10.48
N VAL A 272 -19.92 9.99 11.25
CA VAL A 272 -21.18 9.25 11.15
C VAL A 272 -22.34 10.25 11.11
N VAL A 273 -23.22 10.09 10.14
CA VAL A 273 -24.49 10.81 10.04
C VAL A 273 -25.62 9.80 10.15
N SER A 274 -26.25 9.74 11.33
CA SER A 274 -27.38 8.83 11.57
C SER A 274 -28.56 9.57 12.17
N GLY A 275 -29.76 9.26 11.72
CA GLY A 275 -30.99 9.86 12.23
C GLY A 275 -32.20 9.03 11.85
N SER A 276 -33.16 8.96 12.77
CA SER A 276 -34.35 8.09 12.67
C SER A 276 -35.62 8.82 12.24
N CYS A 277 -35.64 10.15 12.37
CA CYS A 277 -36.79 10.99 12.04
C CYS A 277 -36.29 12.29 11.42
N PRO A 278 -37.12 12.99 10.63
CA PRO A 278 -36.89 14.39 10.33
C PRO A 278 -36.75 15.16 11.65
N ASP A 279 -36.01 16.26 11.65
CA ASP A 279 -35.63 17.02 12.87
C ASP A 279 -36.84 17.55 13.70
N ASP A 280 -38.07 17.36 13.23
CA ASP A 280 -39.33 17.74 13.86
C ASP A 280 -40.08 16.54 14.49
N ALA A 281 -39.47 15.87 15.47
CA ALA A 281 -40.10 14.73 16.14
C ALA A 281 -41.47 15.10 16.78
N GLY A 282 -42.56 14.59 16.20
CA GLY A 282 -43.93 14.77 16.66
C GLY A 282 -44.61 16.05 16.19
N PHE A 283 -45.79 16.31 16.76
CA PHE A 283 -46.50 17.58 16.63
C PHE A 283 -47.34 17.84 17.89
N SER A 284 -47.42 19.09 18.32
CA SER A 284 -48.20 19.50 19.50
C SER A 284 -49.71 19.32 19.28
N LEU A 285 -50.48 19.23 20.38
CA LEU A 285 -51.94 19.06 20.32
C LEU A 285 -52.66 20.15 19.52
N ASP A 286 -52.06 21.34 19.43
CA ASP A 286 -52.54 22.52 18.72
C ASP A 286 -51.87 22.74 17.36
N ALA A 287 -50.96 21.86 16.94
CA ALA A 287 -50.22 22.00 15.67
C ALA A 287 -51.10 21.83 14.43
N TYR A 288 -52.16 21.02 14.53
CA TYR A 288 -53.09 20.77 13.43
C TYR A 288 -54.53 20.84 13.92
N SER A 289 -55.37 21.52 13.14
CA SER A 289 -56.82 21.61 13.39
C SER A 289 -57.66 20.74 12.44
N LYS A 290 -57.03 20.16 11.40
CA LYS A 290 -57.68 19.31 10.40
C LYS A 290 -57.06 17.92 10.36
N VAL A 291 -57.91 16.90 10.20
CA VAL A 291 -57.48 15.50 10.08
C VAL A 291 -56.65 15.25 8.82
N GLY A 292 -56.90 15.98 7.73
CA GLY A 292 -56.12 15.86 6.48
C GLY A 292 -54.65 16.18 6.69
N ASP A 293 -54.38 17.33 7.31
CA ASP A 293 -53.02 17.80 7.60
C ASP A 293 -52.27 16.83 8.53
N ILE A 294 -52.96 16.23 9.51
CA ILE A 294 -52.38 15.18 10.37
C ILE A 294 -52.03 13.94 9.54
N LYS A 295 -52.92 13.48 8.65
CA LYS A 295 -52.64 12.32 7.79
C LYS A 295 -51.45 12.56 6.89
N GLU A 296 -51.36 13.75 6.27
CA GLU A 296 -50.21 14.13 5.45
C GLU A 296 -48.93 14.18 6.27
N ARG A 297 -48.97 14.75 7.49
CA ARG A 297 -47.82 14.76 8.39
C ARG A 297 -47.35 13.35 8.78
N LEU A 298 -48.28 12.43 8.98
CA LEU A 298 -47.98 11.04 9.35
C LEU A 298 -47.26 10.26 8.24
N LEU A 299 -47.48 10.61 6.96
CA LEU A 299 -46.82 9.94 5.82
C LEU A 299 -45.29 10.05 5.86
N TYR A 300 -44.74 11.08 6.52
CA TYR A 300 -43.29 11.24 6.68
C TYR A 300 -42.67 10.23 7.65
N TYR A 301 -43.45 9.65 8.57
CA TYR A 301 -42.96 8.60 9.47
C TYR A 301 -42.90 7.22 8.80
N ASP A 302 -43.67 7.03 7.73
CA ASP A 302 -43.67 5.80 6.93
C ASP A 302 -42.52 5.77 5.90
N GLN A 303 -41.64 6.77 5.91
CA GLN A 303 -40.57 6.95 4.93
C GLN A 303 -39.21 6.99 5.61
N SER A 304 -38.21 6.44 4.93
CA SER A 304 -36.82 6.61 5.34
C SER A 304 -36.42 8.09 5.34
N ASN A 305 -35.73 8.51 6.41
CA ASN A 305 -35.13 9.84 6.51
C ASN A 305 -33.74 9.92 5.85
N LEU A 306 -33.23 8.79 5.34
CA LEU A 306 -31.91 8.71 4.74
C LEU A 306 -31.64 9.75 3.64
N PRO A 307 -32.56 10.03 2.70
CA PRO A 307 -32.34 11.07 1.69
C PRO A 307 -32.01 12.45 2.29
N ASN A 308 -32.68 12.84 3.38
CA ASN A 308 -32.42 14.11 4.07
C ASN A 308 -31.07 14.09 4.81
N LEU A 309 -30.66 12.93 5.34
CA LEU A 309 -29.34 12.77 5.96
C LEU A 309 -28.22 12.93 4.92
N VAL A 310 -28.40 12.39 3.72
CA VAL A 310 -27.46 12.54 2.60
C VAL A 310 -27.41 13.98 2.12
N GLU A 311 -28.55 14.66 2.01
CA GLU A 311 -28.59 16.10 1.70
C GLU A 311 -27.88 16.94 2.77
N THR A 312 -28.08 16.61 4.05
CA THR A 312 -27.38 17.27 5.16
C THR A 312 -25.87 17.06 5.07
N LEU A 313 -25.42 15.84 4.73
CA LEU A 313 -24.01 15.55 4.49
C LEU A 313 -23.46 16.42 3.34
N ALA A 314 -24.19 16.53 2.24
CA ALA A 314 -23.80 17.34 1.08
C ALA A 314 -23.68 18.85 1.40
N ILE A 315 -24.46 19.36 2.35
CA ILE A 315 -24.43 20.79 2.70
C ILE A 315 -23.26 21.13 3.62
N ARG A 316 -22.94 20.27 4.59
CA ARG A 316 -22.00 20.64 5.67
C ARG A 316 -21.00 19.57 6.09
N GLY A 317 -21.25 18.29 5.80
CA GLY A 317 -20.48 17.20 6.40
C GLY A 317 -19.04 17.06 5.88
N PHE A 318 -18.71 17.69 4.75
CA PHE A 318 -17.33 17.76 4.23
C PHE A 318 -16.73 19.17 4.25
N THR A 319 -17.22 20.04 5.15
CA THR A 319 -16.66 21.38 5.35
C THR A 319 -15.60 21.39 6.46
N GLU A 320 -14.69 22.36 6.44
CA GLU A 320 -13.66 22.52 7.49
C GLU A 320 -14.28 22.73 8.88
N GLU A 321 -15.45 23.38 8.97
CA GLU A 321 -16.20 23.55 10.23
C GLU A 321 -16.56 22.20 10.88
N PHE A 322 -16.80 21.19 10.05
CA PHE A 322 -17.13 19.83 10.47
C PHE A 322 -15.92 18.89 10.46
N GLY A 323 -14.70 19.44 10.35
CA GLY A 323 -13.44 18.71 10.49
C GLY A 323 -12.86 18.15 9.19
N ALA A 324 -13.46 18.42 8.03
CA ALA A 324 -12.93 17.93 6.76
C ALA A 324 -11.61 18.62 6.38
N ARG A 325 -10.66 17.84 5.87
CA ARG A 325 -9.29 18.27 5.54
C ARG A 325 -9.11 18.60 4.07
N SER A 326 -8.63 19.78 3.70
CA SER A 326 -8.54 20.18 2.28
C SER A 326 -7.73 19.23 1.39
N GLU A 327 -6.74 18.53 1.94
CA GLU A 327 -5.84 17.59 1.26
C GLU A 327 -6.40 16.16 1.14
N ALA A 328 -7.47 15.83 1.87
CA ALA A 328 -8.00 14.47 1.94
C ALA A 328 -9.14 14.24 0.93
N LYS A 329 -9.17 13.05 0.31
CA LYS A 329 -10.30 12.59 -0.50
C LYS A 329 -11.58 12.53 0.34
N LYS A 330 -12.73 12.88 -0.25
CA LYS A 330 -14.03 12.85 0.43
C LYS A 330 -14.77 11.58 0.06
N VAL A 331 -15.19 10.83 1.07
CA VAL A 331 -15.84 9.53 0.88
C VAL A 331 -17.12 9.47 1.69
N ALA A 332 -18.24 9.19 1.03
CA ALA A 332 -19.52 8.92 1.69
C ALA A 332 -19.87 7.44 1.53
N VAL A 333 -20.15 6.76 2.64
CA VAL A 333 -20.61 5.36 2.64
C VAL A 333 -22.05 5.34 3.12
N ILE A 334 -22.98 5.14 2.20
CA ILE A 334 -24.41 5.15 2.46
C ILE A 334 -24.89 3.71 2.66
N VAL A 335 -25.38 3.40 3.86
CA VAL A 335 -25.89 2.07 4.21
C VAL A 335 -27.41 2.07 4.15
N THR A 336 -27.97 1.30 3.21
CA THR A 336 -29.41 1.28 2.96
C THR A 336 -29.88 -0.04 2.35
N MET A 337 -31.16 -0.37 2.55
CA MET A 337 -31.80 -1.48 1.85
C MET A 337 -32.39 -0.98 0.53
N THR A 338 -31.64 -1.07 -0.55
CA THR A 338 -32.02 -0.62 -1.90
C THR A 338 -33.23 -1.38 -2.48
N GLY A 339 -33.55 -2.53 -1.89
CA GLY A 339 -34.79 -3.27 -2.14
C GLY A 339 -36.07 -2.55 -1.66
N GLN A 340 -35.97 -1.59 -0.73
CA GLN A 340 -37.12 -0.84 -0.22
C GLN A 340 -37.80 0.00 -1.30
N LYS A 341 -39.10 0.22 -1.12
CA LYS A 341 -39.91 0.95 -2.10
C LYS A 341 -39.47 2.41 -2.19
N ASP A 342 -39.28 2.89 -3.41
CA ASP A 342 -38.97 4.28 -3.77
C ASP A 342 -37.64 4.83 -3.18
N ILE A 343 -36.83 4.02 -2.48
CA ILE A 343 -35.59 4.50 -1.83
C ILE A 343 -34.52 4.92 -2.84
N VAL A 344 -34.31 4.13 -3.90
CA VAL A 344 -33.32 4.41 -4.95
C VAL A 344 -33.63 5.75 -5.62
N GLN A 345 -34.88 5.95 -6.05
CA GLN A 345 -35.35 7.17 -6.71
C GLN A 345 -35.21 8.41 -5.82
N ARG A 346 -35.38 8.25 -4.49
CA ARG A 346 -35.24 9.35 -3.53
C ARG A 346 -33.78 9.65 -3.18
N LEU A 347 -32.88 8.69 -3.36
CA LEU A 347 -31.45 8.85 -3.10
C LEU A 347 -30.68 9.39 -4.30
N GLU A 348 -31.15 9.19 -5.54
CA GLU A 348 -30.50 9.68 -6.77
C GLU A 348 -30.07 11.14 -6.65
N LEU A 349 -31.01 12.07 -6.41
CA LEU A 349 -30.69 13.50 -6.35
C LEU A 349 -29.69 13.88 -5.23
N PRO A 350 -29.87 13.47 -3.96
CA PRO A 350 -28.87 13.75 -2.91
C PRO A 350 -27.49 13.14 -3.20
N VAL A 351 -27.44 11.96 -3.81
CA VAL A 351 -26.21 11.25 -4.15
C VAL A 351 -25.46 11.95 -5.29
N ASP A 352 -26.17 12.38 -6.32
CA ASP A 352 -25.60 13.18 -7.41
C ASP A 352 -25.02 14.50 -6.88
N GLY A 353 -25.72 15.15 -5.95
CA GLY A 353 -25.24 16.37 -5.30
C GLY A 353 -23.96 16.20 -4.48
N LEU A 354 -23.68 15.01 -3.94
CA LEU A 354 -22.40 14.67 -3.32
C LEU A 354 -21.30 14.48 -4.39
N MET A 355 -21.61 13.72 -5.44
CA MET A 355 -20.65 13.44 -6.50
C MET A 355 -20.23 14.69 -7.28
N GLU A 356 -21.15 15.63 -7.53
CA GLU A 356 -20.84 16.93 -8.13
C GLU A 356 -19.85 17.77 -7.31
N GLN A 357 -19.76 17.52 -6.00
CA GLN A 357 -18.79 18.16 -5.10
C GLN A 357 -17.46 17.39 -5.02
N GLY A 358 -17.28 16.33 -5.83
CA GLY A 358 -16.09 15.50 -5.82
C GLY A 358 -16.05 14.47 -4.67
N VAL A 359 -17.19 14.22 -4.02
CA VAL A 359 -17.29 13.16 -3.01
C VAL A 359 -17.45 11.82 -3.71
N ARG A 360 -16.59 10.86 -3.39
CA ARG A 360 -16.73 9.47 -3.84
C ARG A 360 -17.80 8.78 -2.99
N VAL A 361 -18.83 8.22 -3.62
CA VAL A 361 -19.99 7.66 -2.92
C VAL A 361 -20.04 6.15 -3.08
N PHE A 362 -20.16 5.45 -1.95
CA PHE A 362 -20.34 4.00 -1.87
C PHE A 362 -21.72 3.65 -1.30
N ILE A 363 -22.37 2.63 -1.88
CA ILE A 363 -23.62 2.04 -1.38
C ILE A 363 -23.33 0.68 -0.76
N ALA A 364 -23.64 0.52 0.51
CA ALA A 364 -23.63 -0.77 1.22
C ALA A 364 -25.06 -1.24 1.48
N ASP A 365 -25.42 -2.41 0.95
CA ASP A 365 -26.74 -3.01 1.17
C ASP A 365 -26.66 -4.25 2.07
N PRO A 366 -27.08 -4.17 3.34
CA PRO A 366 -26.97 -5.29 4.28
C PRO A 366 -27.96 -6.42 3.98
N SER A 367 -28.96 -6.20 3.11
CA SER A 367 -29.90 -7.24 2.70
C SER A 367 -29.31 -8.22 1.67
N GLY A 368 -28.13 -7.89 1.12
CA GLY A 368 -27.43 -8.69 0.11
C GLY A 368 -27.95 -8.51 -1.31
N VAL A 369 -28.98 -7.67 -1.52
CA VAL A 369 -29.55 -7.35 -2.84
C VAL A 369 -29.36 -5.85 -3.11
N SER A 370 -28.19 -5.48 -3.59
CA SER A 370 -27.91 -4.08 -3.92
C SER A 370 -28.40 -3.72 -5.33
N LYS A 371 -29.08 -2.59 -5.45
CA LYS A 371 -29.40 -1.92 -6.71
C LYS A 371 -28.53 -0.68 -6.85
N GLN A 372 -28.15 -0.40 -8.09
CA GLN A 372 -27.43 0.81 -8.46
C GLN A 372 -28.23 2.07 -8.07
N VAL A 373 -27.55 3.05 -7.44
CA VAL A 373 -28.10 4.37 -7.09
C VAL A 373 -27.28 5.43 -7.81
N GLY A 374 -27.81 5.98 -8.90
CA GLY A 374 -27.06 6.90 -9.77
C GLY A 374 -25.73 6.28 -10.23
N ASP A 375 -24.66 7.07 -10.20
CA ASP A 375 -23.29 6.63 -10.51
C ASP A 375 -22.47 6.20 -9.27
N ALA A 376 -23.11 6.07 -8.11
CA ALA A 376 -22.42 5.64 -6.89
C ALA A 376 -21.87 4.21 -6.99
N GLU A 377 -20.71 3.95 -6.39
CA GLU A 377 -20.10 2.63 -6.38
C GLU A 377 -20.86 1.70 -5.44
N THR A 378 -21.27 0.54 -5.93
CA THR A 378 -21.88 -0.48 -5.08
C THR A 378 -20.79 -1.33 -4.44
N LEU A 379 -20.84 -1.52 -3.13
CA LEU A 379 -20.01 -2.50 -2.43
C LEU A 379 -20.59 -3.90 -2.59
N PHE A 380 -19.72 -4.91 -2.52
CA PHE A 380 -20.11 -6.30 -2.58
C PHE A 380 -21.13 -6.66 -1.49
N SER A 381 -21.97 -7.67 -1.75
CA SER A 381 -22.95 -8.16 -0.80
C SER A 381 -22.40 -9.33 0.02
N GLY A 382 -22.33 -9.17 1.35
CA GLY A 382 -21.83 -10.23 2.22
C GLY A 382 -21.98 -9.93 3.71
N SER A 383 -21.18 -10.63 4.51
CA SER A 383 -20.98 -10.32 5.92
C SER A 383 -20.36 -8.93 6.11
N SER A 384 -20.49 -8.37 7.31
CA SER A 384 -19.94 -7.05 7.63
C SER A 384 -18.42 -6.95 7.39
N ASN A 385 -17.69 -8.06 7.53
CA ASN A 385 -16.24 -8.11 7.31
C ASN A 385 -15.91 -8.12 5.81
N GLU A 386 -16.61 -8.92 5.01
CA GLU A 386 -16.39 -8.98 3.56
C GLU A 386 -16.69 -7.61 2.90
N VAL A 387 -17.72 -6.91 3.38
CA VAL A 387 -18.03 -5.55 2.88
C VAL A 387 -17.00 -4.52 3.34
N ALA A 388 -16.42 -4.69 4.54
CA ALA A 388 -15.30 -3.87 5.00
C ALA A 388 -14.06 -4.08 4.14
N GLU A 389 -13.70 -5.32 3.84
CA GLU A 389 -12.58 -5.66 2.97
C GLU A 389 -12.74 -5.08 1.56
N ASP A 390 -13.95 -5.16 0.97
CA ASP A 390 -14.23 -4.55 -0.34
C ASP A 390 -14.09 -3.02 -0.30
N LEU A 391 -14.61 -2.37 0.75
CA LEU A 391 -14.44 -0.92 0.90
C LEU A 391 -12.97 -0.53 1.06
N ILE A 392 -12.23 -1.20 1.93
CA ILE A 392 -10.78 -0.95 2.13
C ILE A 392 -10.05 -1.13 0.81
N SER A 393 -10.34 -2.21 0.08
CA SER A 393 -9.69 -2.49 -1.19
C SER A 393 -9.88 -1.36 -2.20
N LYS A 394 -11.10 -0.84 -2.31
CA LYS A 394 -11.43 0.30 -3.18
C LYS A 394 -10.89 1.64 -2.69
N LEU A 395 -10.58 1.80 -1.41
CA LEU A 395 -9.95 3.02 -0.91
C LEU A 395 -8.43 3.01 -1.11
N CYS A 396 -7.83 1.81 -1.06
CA CYS A 396 -6.39 1.64 -0.96
C CYS A 396 -5.70 1.20 -2.25
N TYR A 397 -6.38 0.43 -3.10
CA TYR A 397 -5.75 -0.27 -4.23
C TYR A 397 -6.34 0.11 -5.61
N THR A 398 -7.18 1.15 -5.68
CA THR A 398 -7.76 1.69 -6.93
C THR A 398 -7.56 3.20 -7.02
#